data_AF-A0A7C8I7Z9-F1
#
_entry.id   AF-A0A7C8I7Z9-F1
#
_cell.length_a   1.000
_cell.length_b   1.000
_cell.length_c   1.000
_cell.angle_alpha   90.00
_cell.angle_beta   90.00
_cell.angle_gamma   90.00
#
_symmetry.space_group_name_H-M   'P 1'
#
loop_
_entity.id
_entity.type
_entity.pdbx_description
1 polymer ?
#
loop_
_entity_poly.entity_id
_entity_poly.type
_entity_poly.pdbx_seq_one_letter_code
_entity_poly.pdbx_strand_id
1 'polypeptide(L)'
;MLLHQLISLLLILVTAPFVMSAPLNSDVGAEGLSKRDSCGLLTFENNIGQPLSTGKCVKMNMNSMPKKYSIMARCRCTFYTQDNCEKSATGWQGPVKGDFVNRDRNSYTCRHY
;
A
#
# COMPACT_ATOMS: atom_id res chain seq x y z
N MET A 1 58.81 34.59 14.12
CA MET A 1 59.36 34.09 15.39
C MET A 1 58.23 34.01 16.41
N LEU A 2 58.21 32.93 17.19
CA LEU A 2 57.38 32.66 18.38
C LEU A 2 55.89 32.35 18.09
N LEU A 3 55.39 31.10 18.12
CA LEU A 3 55.51 29.97 19.07
C LEU A 3 54.56 30.12 20.30
N HIS A 4 53.70 29.10 20.47
CA HIS A 4 52.79 28.80 21.61
C HIS A 4 51.50 29.64 21.69
N GLN A 5 50.28 29.08 21.83
CA GLN A 5 49.75 28.11 22.80
C GLN A 5 48.57 27.35 22.12
N LEU A 6 48.46 26.01 22.06
CA LEU A 6 48.07 25.03 23.10
C LEU A 6 46.77 25.38 23.86
N ILE A 7 45.91 24.35 24.06
CA ILE A 7 44.72 24.27 24.95
C ILE A 7 43.40 24.62 24.21
N SER A 8 42.32 23.81 24.18
CA SER A 8 41.92 22.68 25.01
C SER A 8 41.01 21.74 24.20
N LEU A 9 41.32 20.45 24.29
CA LEU A 9 40.41 19.35 23.98
C LEU A 9 39.26 19.38 25.00
N LEU A 10 38.01 19.52 24.55
CA LEU A 10 36.85 19.16 25.37
C LEU A 10 35.95 18.21 24.56
N LEU A 11 36.34 16.94 24.56
CA LEU A 11 35.50 15.82 24.16
C LEU A 11 34.46 15.60 25.25
N ILE A 12 33.25 16.17 25.08
CA ILE A 12 32.09 15.73 25.84
C ILE A 12 31.37 14.68 24.98
N LEU A 13 31.71 13.42 25.23
CA LEU A 13 30.97 12.27 24.71
C LEU A 13 29.65 12.18 25.51
N VAL A 14 28.59 12.83 25.02
CA VAL A 14 27.24 12.62 25.58
C VAL A 14 26.71 11.30 25.01
N THR A 15 26.94 10.20 25.72
CA THR A 15 26.28 8.94 25.44
C THR A 15 24.85 9.01 25.97
N ALA A 16 23.93 9.50 25.13
CA ALA A 16 22.52 9.31 25.38
C ALA A 16 22.18 7.82 25.18
N PRO A 17 21.46 7.17 26.11
CA PRO A 17 21.00 5.81 25.90
C PRO A 17 20.03 5.79 24.73
N PHE A 18 20.42 5.12 23.65
CA PHE A 18 19.51 4.76 22.58
C PHE A 18 18.43 3.87 23.19
N VAL A 19 17.22 4.41 23.30
CA VAL A 19 16.02 3.63 23.54
C VAL A 19 15.85 2.74 22.30
N MET A 20 16.28 1.48 22.42
CA MET A 20 15.95 0.45 21.44
C MET A 20 14.44 0.31 21.44
N SER A 21 13.80 1.00 20.49
CA SER A 21 12.44 0.69 20.10
C SER A 21 12.48 -0.74 19.57
N ALA A 22 12.02 -1.69 20.37
CA ALA A 22 11.81 -3.05 19.90
C ALA A 22 10.96 -2.96 18.62
N PRO A 23 11.35 -3.60 17.50
CA PRO A 23 10.43 -3.74 16.39
C PRO A 23 9.26 -4.57 16.92
N LEU A 24 8.09 -3.95 17.03
CA LEU A 24 6.84 -4.67 17.14
C LEU A 24 6.73 -5.51 15.87
N ASN A 25 7.05 -6.80 15.99
CA ASN A 25 6.61 -7.85 15.10
C ASN A 25 5.09 -7.70 14.93
N SER A 26 4.69 -7.01 13.87
CA SER A 26 3.39 -7.19 13.23
C SER A 26 3.64 -7.86 11.88
N ASP A 27 4.39 -8.97 11.93
CA ASP A 27 4.35 -10.00 10.92
C ASP A 27 3.05 -10.78 11.08
N VAL A 28 1.96 -10.16 10.64
CA VAL A 28 0.76 -10.87 10.22
C VAL A 28 0.59 -10.58 8.72
N GLY A 29 1.40 -11.28 7.92
CA GLY A 29 1.00 -11.75 6.58
C GLY A 29 0.94 -10.73 5.44
N ALA A 30 1.92 -9.84 5.31
CA ALA A 30 2.15 -9.09 4.06
C ALA A 30 3.44 -9.51 3.31
N GLU A 31 4.10 -10.59 3.75
CA GLU A 31 5.29 -11.12 3.10
C GLU A 31 4.89 -12.06 1.95
N GLY A 32 4.91 -11.55 0.71
CA GLY A 32 4.82 -12.39 -0.48
C GLY A 32 4.21 -11.74 -1.73
N LEU A 33 3.53 -10.60 -1.62
CA LEU A 33 3.10 -9.84 -2.79
C LEU A 33 4.26 -8.96 -3.25
N SER A 34 5.09 -9.52 -4.14
CA SER A 34 6.07 -8.78 -4.94
C SER A 34 5.44 -7.46 -5.38
N LYS A 35 6.06 -6.31 -5.03
CA LYS A 35 5.58 -4.98 -5.44
C LYS A 35 5.38 -4.86 -6.96
N ARG A 36 5.93 -5.78 -7.76
CA ARG A 36 5.74 -5.89 -9.21
C ARG A 36 4.35 -6.39 -9.63
N ASP A 37 3.61 -7.06 -8.75
CA ASP A 37 2.33 -7.67 -9.09
C ASP A 37 1.13 -6.84 -8.62
N SER A 38 1.33 -5.60 -8.19
CA SER A 38 0.26 -4.70 -7.76
C SER A 38 -0.03 -3.61 -8.80
N CYS A 39 -1.32 -3.45 -9.10
CA CYS A 39 -1.84 -2.39 -9.95
C CYS A 39 -2.37 -1.18 -9.17
N GLY A 40 -2.18 -1.14 -7.85
CA GLY A 40 -2.57 0.00 -7.02
C GLY A 40 -3.18 -0.40 -5.68
N LEU A 41 -4.15 0.39 -5.21
CA LEU A 41 -4.75 0.25 -3.88
C LEU A 41 -6.27 0.41 -3.93
N LEU A 42 -6.96 -0.47 -3.20
CA LEU A 42 -8.37 -0.39 -2.85
C LEU A 42 -8.49 0.03 -1.39
N THR A 43 -9.36 0.98 -1.07
CA THR A 43 -9.62 1.41 0.32
C THR A 43 -11.07 1.17 0.67
N PHE A 44 -11.31 0.56 1.82
CA PHE A 44 -12.64 0.24 2.33
C PHE A 44 -13.17 1.32 3.29
N GLU A 45 -14.43 1.21 3.69
CA GLU A 45 -15.06 2.17 4.62
C GLU A 45 -14.41 2.22 5.99
N ASN A 46 -13.90 1.09 6.48
CA ASN A 46 -13.11 1.00 7.70
C ASN A 46 -11.67 1.56 7.55
N ASN A 47 -11.36 2.21 6.42
CA ASN A 47 -10.04 2.76 6.07
C ASN A 47 -8.92 1.73 5.91
N ILE A 48 -9.23 0.43 5.88
CA ILE A 48 -8.24 -0.59 5.54
C ILE A 48 -7.92 -0.47 4.05
N GLY A 49 -6.63 -0.53 3.71
CA GLY A 49 -6.13 -0.60 2.34
C GLY A 49 -5.81 -2.03 1.94
N GLN A 50 -6.20 -2.43 0.73
CA GLN A 50 -5.83 -3.71 0.12
C GLN A 50 -5.15 -3.46 -1.23
N PRO A 51 -3.98 -4.05 -1.51
CA PRO A 51 -3.34 -3.93 -2.81
C PRO A 51 -4.19 -4.56 -3.91
N LEU A 52 -4.28 -3.89 -5.06
CA LEU A 52 -4.95 -4.40 -6.26
C LEU A 52 -4.02 -5.36 -6.99
N SER A 53 -4.10 -6.64 -6.64
CA SER A 53 -3.19 -7.66 -7.18
C SER A 53 -3.53 -8.01 -8.63
N THR A 54 -2.51 -8.21 -9.46
CA THR A 54 -2.68 -8.71 -10.82
C THR A 54 -2.97 -10.20 -10.85
N GLY A 55 -3.74 -10.66 -11.84
CA GLY A 55 -4.12 -12.06 -11.97
C GLY A 55 -5.53 -12.27 -12.51
N LYS A 56 -6.06 -13.47 -12.30
CA LYS A 56 -7.33 -13.91 -12.91
C LYS A 56 -8.55 -13.23 -12.31
N CYS A 57 -8.85 -13.48 -11.04
CA CYS A 57 -9.98 -12.90 -10.34
C CYS A 57 -9.70 -12.90 -8.84
N VAL A 58 -9.91 -11.77 -8.18
CA VAL A 58 -9.68 -11.59 -6.75
C VAL A 58 -11.00 -11.22 -6.10
N LYS A 59 -11.44 -12.04 -5.14
CA LYS A 59 -12.58 -11.72 -4.28
C LYS A 59 -12.15 -10.67 -3.25
N MET A 60 -12.96 -9.62 -3.09
CA MET A 60 -12.72 -8.57 -2.09
C MET A 60 -13.14 -9.05 -0.70
N ASN A 61 -12.53 -8.46 0.33
CA ASN A 61 -12.94 -8.74 1.70
C ASN A 61 -14.38 -8.26 1.92
N MET A 62 -15.30 -9.19 2.23
CA MET A 62 -16.74 -8.90 2.38
C MET A 62 -17.08 -8.18 3.70
N ASN A 63 -16.13 -8.01 4.61
CA ASN A 63 -16.39 -7.40 5.92
C ASN A 63 -16.53 -5.87 5.85
N SER A 64 -16.24 -5.24 4.71
CA SER A 64 -16.41 -3.80 4.53
C SER A 64 -16.60 -3.46 3.05
N MET A 65 -17.37 -2.42 2.77
CA MET A 65 -17.62 -1.98 1.40
C MET A 65 -16.43 -1.19 0.84
N PRO A 66 -16.10 -1.35 -0.46
CA PRO A 66 -15.08 -0.55 -1.11
C PRO A 66 -15.53 0.91 -1.22
N LYS A 67 -14.65 1.82 -0.82
CA LYS A 67 -14.92 3.27 -0.77
C LYS A 67 -14.13 4.02 -1.84
N LYS A 68 -12.82 3.73 -1.96
CA LYS A 68 -11.92 4.43 -2.88
C LYS A 68 -11.03 3.47 -3.64
N TYR A 69 -10.55 3.89 -4.81
CA TYR A 69 -9.53 3.19 -5.58
C TYR A 69 -8.43 4.14 -6.06
N SER A 70 -7.25 3.59 -6.26
CA SER A 70 -6.11 4.20 -6.95
C SER A 70 -5.47 3.13 -7.83
N ILE A 71 -5.43 3.37 -9.15
CA ILE A 71 -4.86 2.45 -10.15
C ILE A 71 -3.62 3.12 -10.74
N MET A 72 -2.52 2.38 -10.75
CA MET A 72 -1.22 2.84 -11.24
C MET A 72 -1.19 2.96 -12.77
N ALA A 73 -0.22 3.71 -13.29
CA ALA A 73 0.01 3.76 -14.73
C ALA A 73 0.31 2.36 -15.30
N ARG A 74 -0.05 2.13 -16.56
CA ARG A 74 0.10 0.81 -17.25
C ARG A 74 -0.65 -0.35 -16.60
N CYS A 75 -1.72 -0.04 -15.85
CA CYS A 75 -2.62 -1.02 -15.27
C CYS A 75 -4.06 -0.80 -15.70
N ARG A 76 -4.79 -1.88 -15.93
CA ARG A 76 -6.23 -1.88 -16.15
C ARG A 76 -6.86 -2.78 -15.11
N CYS A 77 -7.80 -2.24 -14.33
CA CYS A 77 -8.58 -3.00 -13.36
C CYS A 77 -10.06 -2.96 -13.71
N THR A 78 -10.74 -4.08 -13.53
CA THR A 78 -12.18 -4.23 -13.74
C THR A 78 -12.80 -4.72 -12.44
N PHE A 79 -13.86 -4.07 -12.00
CA PHE A 79 -14.55 -4.35 -10.74
C PHE A 79 -15.96 -4.86 -11.03
N TYR A 80 -16.38 -5.90 -10.33
CA TYR A 80 -17.58 -6.67 -10.62
C TYR A 80 -18.52 -6.68 -9.41
N THR A 81 -19.83 -6.77 -9.67
CA THR A 81 -20.84 -6.83 -8.60
C THR A 81 -20.97 -8.19 -7.95
N GLN A 82 -20.52 -9.25 -8.59
CA GLN A 82 -20.59 -10.60 -8.05
C GLN A 82 -19.21 -11.10 -7.66
N ASP A 83 -19.21 -12.17 -6.86
CA ASP A 83 -18.02 -13.00 -6.68
C ASP A 83 -17.63 -13.64 -8.03
N ASN A 84 -16.39 -14.12 -8.16
CA ASN A 84 -15.88 -14.81 -9.35
C ASN A 84 -15.78 -13.97 -10.64
N CYS A 85 -15.83 -12.63 -10.52
CA CYS A 85 -15.66 -11.71 -11.65
C CYS A 85 -16.72 -11.89 -12.75
N GLU A 86 -17.94 -12.19 -12.31
CA GLU A 86 -19.11 -12.34 -13.17
C GLU A 86 -20.01 -11.10 -13.15
N LYS A 87 -20.81 -10.95 -14.22
CA LYS A 87 -21.82 -9.90 -14.42
C LYS A 87 -21.26 -8.47 -14.31
N SER A 88 -22.18 -7.48 -14.34
CA SER A 88 -21.96 -6.03 -14.37
C SER A 88 -20.57 -5.57 -13.91
N ALA A 89 -19.79 -5.10 -14.88
CA ALA A 89 -18.41 -4.75 -14.70
C ALA A 89 -18.19 -3.26 -14.95
N THR A 90 -17.32 -2.63 -14.17
CA THR A 90 -16.81 -1.28 -14.48
C THR A 90 -15.29 -1.34 -14.50
N GLY A 91 -14.71 -0.91 -15.63
CA GLY A 91 -13.28 -0.96 -15.87
C GLY A 91 -12.65 0.42 -15.90
N TRP A 92 -11.46 0.52 -15.33
CA TRP A 92 -10.67 1.75 -15.33
C TRP A 92 -9.24 1.45 -15.76
N GLN A 93 -8.69 2.36 -16.55
CA GLN A 93 -7.31 2.32 -17.01
C GLN A 93 -6.53 3.40 -16.25
N GLY A 94 -5.47 2.99 -15.57
CA GLY A 94 -4.63 3.91 -14.83
C GLY A 94 -3.69 4.72 -15.72
N PRO A 95 -3.16 5.85 -15.20
CA PRO A 95 -3.27 6.28 -13.81
C PRO A 95 -4.62 6.96 -13.50
N VAL A 96 -5.32 6.50 -12.47
CA VAL A 96 -6.62 7.10 -12.06
C VAL A 96 -6.91 6.81 -10.59
N LYS A 97 -7.57 7.74 -9.91
CA LYS A 97 -8.06 7.60 -8.54
C LYS A 97 -9.49 8.13 -8.43
N GLY A 98 -10.29 7.56 -7.55
CA GLY A 98 -11.66 8.01 -7.35
C GLY A 98 -12.37 7.30 -6.22
N ASP A 99 -13.60 7.74 -5.97
CA ASP A 99 -14.53 7.10 -5.04
C ASP A 99 -15.49 6.17 -5.81
N PHE A 100 -15.96 5.11 -5.17
CA PHE A 100 -17.01 4.26 -5.73
C PHE A 100 -18.39 4.93 -5.53
N VAL A 101 -19.06 5.23 -6.64
CA VAL A 101 -20.45 5.72 -6.65
C VAL A 101 -21.43 4.59 -6.34
N ASN A 102 -21.17 3.39 -6.88
CA ASN A 102 -21.85 2.15 -6.51
C ASN A 102 -20.84 1.24 -5.79
N ARG A 103 -21.12 0.93 -4.53
CA ARG A 103 -20.23 0.20 -3.61
C ARG A 103 -20.48 -1.31 -3.58
N ASP A 104 -21.43 -1.81 -4.38
CA ASP A 104 -21.73 -3.23 -4.49
C ASP A 104 -20.68 -3.93 -5.37
N ARG A 105 -19.39 -3.80 -5.04
CA ARG A 105 -18.29 -4.47 -5.74
C ARG A 105 -17.73 -5.57 -4.84
N ASN A 106 -17.72 -6.80 -5.36
CA ASN A 106 -17.37 -7.99 -4.61
C ASN A 106 -16.11 -8.68 -5.14
N SER A 107 -15.74 -8.43 -6.40
CA SER A 107 -14.51 -8.97 -6.98
C SER A 107 -13.89 -8.03 -8.01
N TYR A 108 -12.61 -8.25 -8.31
CA TYR A 108 -11.89 -7.50 -9.32
C TYR A 108 -10.89 -8.34 -10.10
N THR A 109 -10.55 -7.87 -11.29
CA THR A 109 -9.41 -8.35 -12.09
C THR A 109 -8.49 -7.17 -12.36
N CYS A 110 -7.17 -7.38 -12.35
CA CYS A 110 -6.19 -6.37 -12.73
C CYS A 110 -5.12 -6.98 -13.62
N ARG A 111 -4.67 -6.22 -14.62
CA ARG A 111 -3.59 -6.60 -15.52
C ARG A 111 -2.71 -5.41 -15.91
N HIS A 112 -1.44 -5.70 -16.12
CA HIS A 112 -0.52 -4.80 -16.82
C HIS A 112 -0.82 -4.80 -18.33
N TYR A 113 -0.46 -3.71 -19.02
CA TYR A 113 -0.50 -3.61 -20.48
C TYR A 113 0.60 -2.68 -21.01
#